data_AF-A0A7Y2VJZ4-F1
#
_entry.id   AF-A0A7Y2VJZ4-F1
#
_cell.length_a   1.000
_cell.length_b   1.000
_cell.length_c   1.000
_cell.angle_alpha   90.00
_cell.angle_beta   90.00
_cell.angle_gamma   90.00
#
_symmetry.space_group_name_H-M   'P 1'
#
loop_
_entity.id
_entity.type
_entity.pdbx_description
1 polymer ?
#
loop_
_entity_poly.entity_id
_entity_poly.type
_entity_poly.pdbx_seq_one_letter_code
_entity_poly.pdbx_strand_id
1 'polypeptide(L)'
;MKRTLSLAVAGLIAVASSAPATLAADDYTAMRSGQAVRMDRAGTMSELAAIAAEPASPAQSTAEVPNLLVPPRLQGVQNVDAPAAPAALSAVEGPRAPTTMLSFGGYDSDDNDALLGFRIMPPDTQGDVGLQHYVQWNNLGFKIFDKAGNLQNGPNGQPGNILWAGFGGTCETENDGDPIVLYDHVAGRWFFSQFEIGPGLQCVAVSDGEDPAGPYTRYEFAISIDGFNDYPKIGLWTSADGTQSAYHITTNEFSGSFVGVNLTALDRDEILAANPAAGFVQFTLLPAPEGEPFAFGLQPGHLEGPVLPPAGTCETYIQAFDSETWGAAGGTDGYRTWEFCVDFVTPANSTLTENALIDAGFEFDANMCNFQGCVPQPAGPPLDTLSQFTMYRFAVRDVGGSLSGVISHTVDLGNDLGGVQWAQFDMSGGAPVLADIG
;
A
#
# COMPACT_ATOMS: atom_id res chain seq x y z
N MET A 1 1.36 -42.56 -63.65
CA MET A 1 0.45 -41.43 -63.95
C MET A 1 -0.60 -41.39 -62.85
N LYS A 2 -0.49 -40.42 -61.93
CA LYS A 2 -1.48 -39.85 -60.98
C LYS A 2 -0.67 -39.23 -59.83
N ARG A 3 -0.48 -37.91 -59.94
CA ARG A 3 0.07 -37.04 -58.90
C ARG A 3 -1.05 -36.81 -57.88
N THR A 4 -0.78 -37.09 -56.61
CA THR A 4 -1.68 -36.76 -55.50
C THR A 4 -1.27 -35.39 -54.97
N LEU A 5 -2.20 -34.44 -55.03
CA LEU A 5 -2.05 -33.07 -54.56
C LEU A 5 -2.34 -33.06 -53.05
N SER A 6 -1.36 -32.74 -52.22
CA SER A 6 -1.58 -32.49 -50.79
C SER A 6 -1.84 -30.99 -50.60
N LEU A 7 -3.06 -30.64 -50.21
CA LEU A 7 -3.43 -29.30 -49.76
C LEU A 7 -2.83 -29.07 -48.37
N ALA A 8 -1.90 -28.12 -48.25
CA ALA A 8 -1.49 -27.56 -46.97
C ALA A 8 -2.47 -26.44 -46.60
N VAL A 9 -3.24 -26.62 -45.53
CA VAL A 9 -4.04 -25.55 -44.93
C VAL A 9 -3.13 -24.80 -43.96
N ALA A 10 -2.69 -23.61 -44.36
CA ALA A 10 -2.04 -22.66 -43.46
C ALA A 10 -3.14 -21.95 -42.66
N GLY A 11 -3.27 -22.29 -41.38
CA GLY A 11 -4.11 -21.54 -40.45
C GLY A 11 -3.43 -20.23 -40.09
N LEU A 12 -4.00 -19.09 -40.51
CA LEU A 12 -3.69 -17.80 -39.93
C LEU A 12 -4.20 -17.80 -38.49
N ILE A 13 -3.29 -17.75 -37.51
CA ILE A 13 -3.62 -17.32 -36.15
C ILE A 13 -3.71 -15.80 -36.22
N ALA A 14 -4.94 -15.28 -36.18
CA ALA A 14 -5.17 -13.86 -35.99
C ALA A 14 -4.90 -13.54 -34.51
N VAL A 15 -3.74 -12.92 -34.23
CA VAL A 15 -3.50 -12.26 -32.95
C VAL A 15 -4.36 -11.00 -32.96
N ALA A 16 -5.50 -11.04 -32.27
CA ALA A 16 -6.29 -9.84 -32.02
C ALA A 16 -5.53 -9.00 -31.00
N SER A 17 -4.78 -8.00 -31.46
CA SER A 17 -4.33 -6.91 -30.59
C SER A 17 -5.55 -6.05 -30.25
N SER A 18 -6.15 -6.25 -29.09
CA SER A 18 -7.04 -5.24 -28.52
C SER A 18 -6.20 -3.99 -28.26
N ALA A 19 -6.59 -2.86 -28.86
CA ALA A 19 -6.05 -1.57 -28.44
C ALA A 19 -6.39 -1.36 -26.96
N PRO A 20 -5.52 -0.68 -26.18
CA PRO A 20 -5.88 -0.29 -24.81
C PRO A 20 -7.19 0.50 -24.87
N ALA A 21 -8.16 0.09 -24.08
CA ALA A 21 -9.36 0.88 -23.89
C ALA A 21 -8.93 2.15 -23.15
N THR A 22 -8.92 3.29 -23.84
CA THR A 22 -8.94 4.58 -23.16
C THR A 22 -10.21 4.60 -22.32
N LEU A 23 -10.06 4.59 -21.01
CA LEU A 23 -11.16 4.82 -20.06
C LEU A 23 -11.95 6.06 -20.49
N ALA A 24 -13.26 6.01 -20.33
CA ALA A 24 -14.07 7.22 -20.48
C ALA A 24 -13.62 8.24 -19.41
N ALA A 25 -13.66 9.53 -19.73
CA ALA A 25 -13.27 10.62 -18.83
C ALA A 25 -14.15 10.75 -17.56
N ASP A 26 -15.00 9.76 -17.27
CA ASP A 26 -16.00 9.75 -16.21
C ASP A 26 -15.61 8.83 -15.01
N ASP A 27 -14.54 8.03 -15.09
CA ASP A 27 -14.17 7.04 -14.06
C ASP A 27 -13.14 7.54 -13.02
N TYR A 28 -12.52 8.70 -13.27
CA TYR A 28 -11.58 9.34 -12.35
C TYR A 28 -11.69 10.86 -12.44
N THR A 29 -11.35 11.57 -11.36
CA THR A 29 -11.37 13.03 -11.35
C THR A 29 -10.24 13.61 -12.22
N ALA A 30 -10.41 14.87 -12.63
CA ALA A 30 -9.28 15.64 -13.16
C ALA A 30 -8.09 15.61 -12.17
N MET A 31 -6.87 15.60 -12.72
CA MET A 31 -5.63 15.65 -11.96
C MET A 31 -5.63 16.86 -11.01
N ARG A 32 -5.26 16.61 -9.75
CA ARG A 32 -5.02 17.63 -8.73
C ARG A 32 -3.53 17.67 -8.40
N SER A 33 -3.00 18.86 -8.13
CA SER A 33 -1.65 19.02 -7.59
C SER A 33 -1.65 20.00 -6.44
N GLY A 34 -0.67 19.87 -5.54
CA GLY A 34 -0.48 20.78 -4.42
C GLY A 34 0.96 20.77 -3.94
N GLN A 35 1.21 21.48 -2.84
CA GLN A 35 2.49 21.53 -2.16
C GLN A 35 2.29 21.21 -0.68
N ALA A 36 3.39 20.92 0.01
CA ALA A 36 3.38 20.84 1.46
C ALA A 36 2.79 22.11 2.07
N VAL A 37 1.86 21.96 3.02
CA VAL A 37 1.25 23.08 3.75
C VAL A 37 2.15 23.57 4.89
N ARG A 38 3.06 22.71 5.35
CA ARG A 38 4.09 23.00 6.34
C ARG A 38 5.32 22.14 6.06
N MET A 39 6.48 22.71 6.35
CA MET A 39 7.75 21.99 6.34
C MET A 39 8.71 22.60 7.35
N ASP A 40 9.49 21.75 8.01
CA ASP A 40 10.68 22.16 8.75
C ASP A 40 11.73 21.05 8.86
N ARG A 41 12.78 21.31 9.63
CA ARG A 41 13.77 20.32 10.03
C ARG A 41 13.77 20.14 11.54
N ALA A 42 13.66 18.89 11.96
CA ALA A 42 13.74 18.44 13.34
C ALA A 42 15.14 17.95 13.70
N GLY A 43 15.44 17.98 15.00
CA GLY A 43 16.60 17.32 15.57
C GLY A 43 16.42 15.81 15.67
N THR A 44 17.36 15.19 16.37
CA THR A 44 17.36 13.76 16.69
C THR A 44 16.14 13.34 17.50
N MET A 45 15.84 12.05 17.50
CA MET A 45 14.75 11.49 18.32
C MET A 45 14.89 11.81 19.82
N SER A 46 16.13 11.90 20.32
CA SER A 46 16.38 12.31 21.72
C SER A 46 16.03 13.77 21.98
N GLU A 47 16.27 14.67 21.01
CA GLU A 47 15.88 16.07 21.10
C GLU A 47 14.35 16.23 20.99
N LEU A 48 13.71 15.48 20.09
CA LEU A 48 12.25 15.44 19.97
C LEU A 48 11.58 14.95 21.27
N ALA A 49 12.12 13.91 21.90
CA ALA A 49 11.66 13.43 23.19
C ALA A 49 11.85 14.48 24.31
N ALA A 50 12.92 15.26 24.27
CA ALA A 50 13.12 16.35 25.23
C ALA A 50 12.07 17.45 25.05
N ILE A 51 11.74 17.82 23.80
CA ILE A 51 10.67 18.78 23.49
C ILE A 51 9.32 18.25 23.97
N ALA A 52 8.96 17.01 23.65
CA ALA A 52 7.69 16.42 24.05
C ALA A 52 7.51 16.35 25.58
N ALA A 53 8.61 16.26 26.34
CA ALA A 53 8.59 16.24 27.80
C ALA A 53 8.50 17.63 28.46
N GLU A 54 8.60 18.73 27.71
CA GLU A 54 8.52 20.07 28.27
C GLU A 54 7.10 20.40 28.79
N PRO A 55 6.95 21.05 29.96
CA PRO A 55 5.63 21.39 30.50
C PRO A 55 4.79 22.32 29.63
N ALA A 56 5.43 23.06 28.71
CA ALA A 56 4.78 24.00 27.80
C ALA A 56 4.35 23.35 26.48
N SER A 57 4.74 22.09 26.22
CA SER A 57 4.39 21.38 25.00
C SER A 57 2.88 21.16 24.94
N PRO A 58 2.28 21.28 23.74
CA PRO A 58 0.86 21.01 23.56
C PRO A 58 0.50 19.63 24.10
N ALA A 59 -0.68 19.51 24.71
CA ALA A 59 -1.20 18.21 25.09
C ALA A 59 -1.43 17.39 23.81
N GLN A 60 -0.87 16.19 23.78
CA GLN A 60 -1.10 15.25 22.71
C GLN A 60 -2.46 14.57 22.91
N SER A 61 -3.22 14.46 21.83
CA SER A 61 -4.50 13.79 21.75
C SER A 61 -4.31 12.43 21.08
N THR A 62 -4.86 11.40 21.70
CA THR A 62 -4.83 10.02 21.20
C THR A 62 -6.23 9.48 21.30
N ALA A 63 -6.75 8.96 20.19
CA ALA A 63 -8.04 8.32 20.15
C ALA A 63 -7.97 7.10 19.22
N GLU A 64 -8.80 6.10 19.51
CA GLU A 64 -9.10 5.07 18.52
C GLU A 64 -10.02 5.69 17.46
N VAL A 65 -9.55 5.68 16.22
CA VAL A 65 -10.35 6.08 15.06
C VAL A 65 -11.25 4.91 14.68
N PRO A 66 -12.58 5.09 14.60
CA PRO A 66 -13.48 4.00 14.22
C PRO A 66 -13.16 3.49 12.82
N ASN A 67 -13.04 2.16 12.69
CA ASN A 67 -12.90 1.51 11.40
C ASN A 67 -14.17 1.74 10.54
N LEU A 68 -14.04 2.50 9.45
CA LEU A 68 -15.11 2.66 8.47
C LEU A 68 -15.05 1.50 7.48
N LEU A 69 -15.84 0.47 7.80
CA LEU A 69 -15.90 -0.73 7.00
C LEU A 69 -16.43 -0.47 5.59
N VAL A 70 -15.93 -1.32 4.69
CA VAL A 70 -16.39 -1.71 3.37
C VAL A 70 -17.79 -1.21 2.96
N PRO A 71 -18.00 -0.76 1.70
CA PRO A 71 -19.31 -0.37 1.20
C PRO A 71 -20.42 -1.40 1.53
N PRO A 72 -21.65 -0.96 1.89
CA PRO A 72 -22.76 -1.84 2.26
C PRO A 72 -23.07 -2.94 1.26
N ARG A 73 -22.69 -2.78 -0.01
CA ARG A 73 -22.85 -3.80 -1.06
C ARG A 73 -22.13 -5.12 -0.73
N LEU A 74 -20.99 -5.10 -0.04
CA LEU A 74 -20.30 -6.34 0.35
C LEU A 74 -20.95 -7.02 1.57
N GLN A 75 -21.77 -6.29 2.34
CA GLN A 75 -22.53 -6.86 3.45
C GLN A 75 -23.77 -7.59 2.94
N GLY A 76 -23.66 -8.91 2.76
CA GLY A 76 -24.78 -9.78 2.36
C GLY A 76 -24.73 -10.29 0.93
N VAL A 77 -23.59 -10.17 0.23
CA VAL A 77 -23.32 -10.97 -0.98
C VAL A 77 -23.19 -12.41 -0.53
N GLN A 78 -24.26 -13.19 -0.71
CA GLN A 78 -24.15 -14.64 -0.68
C GLN A 78 -23.64 -15.07 -2.06
N ASN A 79 -22.41 -15.57 -2.14
CA ASN A 79 -21.93 -16.26 -3.33
C ASN A 79 -22.72 -17.58 -3.47
N VAL A 80 -23.90 -17.49 -4.09
CA VAL A 80 -24.79 -18.65 -4.29
C VAL A 80 -24.30 -19.59 -5.40
N ASP A 81 -23.29 -19.20 -6.17
CA ASP A 81 -22.80 -19.98 -7.32
C ASP A 81 -21.26 -19.90 -7.51
N ALA A 82 -20.46 -19.63 -6.47
CA ALA A 82 -19.00 -19.75 -6.60
C ALA A 82 -18.62 -21.23 -6.79
N PRO A 83 -18.02 -21.62 -7.94
CA PRO A 83 -17.46 -22.96 -8.08
C PRO A 83 -16.36 -23.15 -7.03
N ALA A 84 -16.21 -24.37 -6.49
CA ALA A 84 -15.17 -24.66 -5.51
C ALA A 84 -13.81 -24.20 -6.04
N ALA A 85 -13.11 -23.36 -5.28
CA ALA A 85 -11.74 -22.95 -5.56
C ALA A 85 -10.90 -24.21 -5.88
N PRO A 86 -9.93 -24.11 -6.80
CA PRO A 86 -9.07 -25.23 -7.12
C PRO A 86 -8.45 -25.81 -5.84
N ALA A 87 -8.37 -27.14 -5.76
CA ALA A 87 -7.73 -27.81 -4.64
C ALA A 87 -6.34 -27.20 -4.39
N ALA A 88 -6.04 -26.87 -3.14
CA ALA A 88 -4.77 -26.28 -2.71
C ALA A 88 -3.62 -26.79 -3.59
N LEU A 89 -2.97 -25.88 -4.32
CA LEU A 89 -1.86 -26.24 -5.17
C LEU A 89 -0.85 -27.03 -4.34
N SER A 90 -0.50 -28.20 -4.85
CA SER A 90 0.47 -29.09 -4.21
C SER A 90 1.72 -28.28 -3.92
N ALA A 91 2.20 -28.35 -2.67
CA ALA A 91 3.37 -27.63 -2.17
C ALA A 91 4.41 -27.44 -3.29
N VAL A 92 4.57 -26.20 -3.75
CA VAL A 92 5.59 -25.88 -4.75
C VAL A 92 6.93 -26.32 -4.14
N GLU A 93 7.58 -27.33 -4.74
CA GLU A 93 8.94 -27.73 -4.38
C GLU A 93 9.91 -26.63 -4.84
N GLY A 94 9.86 -25.49 -4.16
CA GLY A 94 10.77 -24.37 -4.32
C GLY A 94 11.86 -24.38 -3.25
N PRO A 95 12.93 -23.59 -3.43
CA PRO A 95 13.84 -23.29 -2.35
C PRO A 95 13.04 -22.73 -1.18
N ARG A 96 13.07 -23.42 -0.04
CA ARG A 96 12.42 -22.94 1.18
C ARG A 96 12.97 -21.56 1.51
N ALA A 97 12.10 -20.71 2.07
CA ALA A 97 12.53 -19.46 2.67
C ALA A 97 13.75 -19.70 3.59
N PRO A 98 14.70 -18.76 3.66
CA PRO A 98 15.84 -18.87 4.56
C PRO A 98 15.39 -19.17 5.99
N THR A 99 16.15 -19.99 6.72
CA THR A 99 15.86 -20.25 8.13
C THR A 99 15.94 -18.94 8.92
N THR A 100 14.98 -18.70 9.80
CA THR A 100 14.99 -17.57 10.73
C THR A 100 16.30 -17.54 11.52
N MET A 101 17.08 -16.48 11.35
CA MET A 101 18.36 -16.31 12.03
C MET A 101 18.21 -15.74 13.45
N LEU A 102 17.17 -14.91 13.66
CA LEU A 102 16.86 -14.24 14.91
C LEU A 102 15.34 -14.02 14.99
N SER A 103 14.80 -14.11 16.21
CA SER A 103 13.42 -13.73 16.53
C SER A 103 13.40 -13.03 17.87
N PHE A 104 12.66 -11.93 17.98
CA PHE A 104 12.43 -11.18 19.20
C PHE A 104 10.99 -10.64 19.20
N GLY A 105 10.51 -10.20 20.37
CA GLY A 105 9.18 -9.60 20.48
C GLY A 105 9.15 -8.21 19.86
N GLY A 106 8.12 -7.93 19.06
CA GLY A 106 7.89 -6.65 18.42
C GLY A 106 7.19 -5.62 19.32
N TYR A 107 6.63 -4.60 18.69
CA TYR A 107 5.61 -3.71 19.27
C TYR A 107 4.23 -4.35 19.16
N ASP A 108 3.49 -4.44 20.26
CA ASP A 108 2.14 -5.01 20.31
C ASP A 108 1.12 -4.09 21.02
N SER A 109 -0.10 -4.59 21.23
CA SER A 109 -1.16 -3.80 21.87
C SER A 109 -0.92 -3.60 23.38
N ASP A 110 -0.10 -4.43 24.04
CA ASP A 110 0.32 -4.20 25.43
C ASP A 110 1.31 -3.05 25.54
N ASP A 111 2.14 -2.85 24.51
CA ASP A 111 2.97 -1.66 24.41
C ASP A 111 2.13 -0.38 24.24
N ASN A 112 1.05 -0.43 23.46
CA ASN A 112 0.09 0.68 23.38
C ASN A 112 -0.49 1.01 24.76
N ASP A 113 -0.92 0.00 25.54
CA ASP A 113 -1.44 0.21 26.90
C ASP A 113 -0.38 0.80 27.84
N ALA A 114 0.85 0.29 27.77
CA ALA A 114 1.95 0.77 28.59
C ALA A 114 2.37 2.22 28.25
N LEU A 115 2.19 2.64 26.99
CA LEU A 115 2.58 3.95 26.50
C LEU A 115 1.47 4.99 26.61
N LEU A 116 0.22 4.60 26.32
CA LEU A 116 -0.93 5.49 26.13
C LEU A 116 -2.06 5.26 27.15
N GLY A 117 -2.01 4.16 27.91
CA GLY A 117 -2.99 3.81 28.94
C GLY A 117 -4.23 3.06 28.44
N PHE A 118 -4.22 2.61 27.19
CA PHE A 118 -5.26 1.75 26.61
C PHE A 118 -4.72 0.90 25.45
N ARG A 119 -5.35 -0.26 25.23
CA ARG A 119 -5.11 -1.12 24.06
C ARG A 119 -5.89 -0.63 22.85
N ILE A 120 -5.35 -0.86 21.66
CA ILE A 120 -5.94 -0.46 20.37
C ILE A 120 -6.18 -1.72 19.52
N MET A 121 -7.35 -1.77 18.89
CA MET A 121 -7.77 -2.83 17.97
C MET A 121 -8.64 -2.24 16.85
N PRO A 122 -8.53 -2.69 15.59
CA PRO A 122 -7.55 -3.66 15.08
C PRO A 122 -6.11 -3.11 15.08
N PRO A 123 -5.08 -3.97 15.00
CA PRO A 123 -3.69 -3.52 14.94
C PRO A 123 -3.30 -3.07 13.52
N ASP A 124 -2.73 -1.87 13.40
CA ASP A 124 -2.17 -1.35 12.14
C ASP A 124 -0.68 -1.67 12.04
N THR A 125 -0.35 -2.97 12.00
CA THR A 125 1.04 -3.40 12.12
C THR A 125 1.83 -3.16 10.84
N GLN A 126 2.84 -2.31 10.93
CA GLN A 126 3.76 -1.99 9.84
C GLN A 126 5.21 -2.08 10.29
N GLY A 127 6.12 -2.27 9.35
CA GLY A 127 7.55 -2.23 9.64
C GLY A 127 8.41 -2.38 8.40
N ASP A 128 9.64 -1.86 8.47
CA ASP A 128 10.61 -2.03 7.41
C ASP A 128 12.04 -2.20 7.93
N VAL A 129 12.90 -2.69 7.04
CA VAL A 129 14.22 -3.21 7.37
C VAL A 129 15.32 -2.42 6.66
N GLY A 130 16.01 -1.55 7.41
CA GLY A 130 17.19 -0.85 6.92
C GLY A 130 18.46 -1.68 7.05
N LEU A 131 19.62 -1.09 6.76
CA LEU A 131 20.91 -1.82 6.86
C LEU A 131 21.27 -2.19 8.30
N GLN A 132 21.00 -1.31 9.26
CA GLN A 132 21.39 -1.48 10.67
C GLN A 132 20.21 -1.65 11.63
N HIS A 133 19.00 -1.30 11.19
CA HIS A 133 17.82 -1.27 12.06
C HIS A 133 16.63 -2.01 11.45
N TYR A 134 15.71 -2.42 12.31
CA TYR A 134 14.34 -2.76 11.96
C TYR A 134 13.44 -1.79 12.72
N VAL A 135 12.50 -1.16 12.03
CA VAL A 135 11.52 -0.27 12.65
C VAL A 135 10.16 -0.88 12.49
N GLN A 136 9.41 -0.97 13.58
CA GLN A 136 8.02 -1.41 13.59
C GLN A 136 7.17 -0.28 14.15
N TRP A 137 6.09 0.08 13.45
CA TRP A 137 5.08 1.01 13.91
C TRP A 137 3.73 0.30 13.89
N ASN A 138 3.03 0.29 15.02
CA ASN A 138 1.72 -0.33 15.14
C ASN A 138 0.75 0.61 15.84
N ASN A 139 -0.32 0.98 15.14
CA ASN A 139 -1.26 2.03 15.56
C ASN A 139 -0.50 3.33 15.95
N LEU A 140 -0.46 3.64 17.25
CA LEU A 140 -0.08 4.94 17.78
C LEU A 140 1.35 5.01 18.35
N GLY A 141 2.15 3.95 18.17
CA GLY A 141 3.54 3.95 18.63
C GLY A 141 4.46 3.03 17.84
N PHE A 142 5.76 3.25 18.00
CA PHE A 142 6.79 2.53 17.25
C PHE A 142 8.00 2.16 18.09
N LYS A 143 8.69 1.10 17.66
CA LYS A 143 9.98 0.64 18.22
C LYS A 143 11.05 0.58 17.13
N ILE A 144 12.27 0.93 17.52
CA ILE A 144 13.47 0.83 16.69
C ILE A 144 14.36 -0.26 17.28
N PHE A 145 14.66 -1.30 16.51
CA PHE A 145 15.53 -2.39 16.91
C PHE A 145 16.82 -2.37 16.10
N ASP A 146 17.95 -2.71 16.72
CA ASP A 146 19.15 -3.09 15.97
C ASP A 146 19.02 -4.51 15.36
N LYS A 147 19.97 -4.92 14.53
CA LYS A 147 19.97 -6.28 13.93
C LYS A 147 20.19 -7.42 14.93
N ALA A 148 20.52 -7.13 16.18
CA ALA A 148 20.59 -8.10 17.27
C ALA A 148 19.29 -8.17 18.08
N GLY A 149 18.27 -7.36 17.74
CA GLY A 149 16.99 -7.31 18.42
C GLY A 149 16.97 -6.43 19.68
N ASN A 150 18.02 -5.62 19.90
CA ASN A 150 18.02 -4.67 21.02
C ASN A 150 17.24 -3.41 20.66
N LEU A 151 16.33 -3.03 21.55
CA LEU A 151 15.51 -1.83 21.44
C LEU A 151 16.32 -0.54 21.65
N GLN A 152 16.15 0.45 20.78
CA GLN A 152 16.98 1.66 20.70
C GLN A 152 16.28 2.96 21.11
N ASN A 153 14.95 2.99 21.19
CA ASN A 153 14.18 4.23 21.43
C ASN A 153 13.39 4.26 22.75
N GLY A 154 13.88 3.56 23.78
CA GLY A 154 13.27 3.51 25.12
C GLY A 154 12.51 2.20 25.38
N PRO A 155 12.19 1.85 26.64
CA PRO A 155 11.74 0.51 27.03
C PRO A 155 10.41 0.08 26.38
N ASN A 156 9.52 1.03 26.07
CA ASN A 156 8.20 0.78 25.48
C ASN A 156 8.07 1.35 24.05
N GLY A 157 9.18 1.80 23.44
CA GLY A 157 9.13 2.59 22.21
C GLY A 157 8.76 4.06 22.45
N GLN A 158 8.18 4.70 21.43
CA GLN A 158 7.76 6.10 21.44
C GLN A 158 6.38 6.27 20.78
N PRO A 159 5.60 7.30 21.16
CA PRO A 159 4.35 7.61 20.47
C PRO A 159 4.64 8.11 19.06
N GLY A 160 3.78 7.80 18.10
CA GLY A 160 3.95 8.12 16.68
C GLY A 160 4.19 9.61 16.42
N ASN A 161 3.34 10.45 17.00
CA ASN A 161 3.40 11.90 16.83
C ASN A 161 4.65 12.57 17.45
N ILE A 162 5.50 11.85 18.19
CA ILE A 162 6.78 12.39 18.69
C ILE A 162 7.67 12.90 17.55
N LEU A 163 7.55 12.31 16.35
CA LEU A 163 8.30 12.72 15.16
C LEU A 163 8.01 14.18 14.79
N TRP A 164 6.84 14.70 15.15
CA TRP A 164 6.40 16.09 14.91
C TRP A 164 6.43 16.96 16.17
N ALA A 165 7.11 16.55 17.25
CA ALA A 165 7.29 17.41 18.43
C ALA A 165 7.93 18.77 18.04
N GLY A 166 7.31 19.88 18.46
CA GLY A 166 7.74 21.24 18.12
C GLY A 166 7.50 21.68 16.66
N PHE A 167 6.70 20.95 15.87
CA PHE A 167 6.41 21.27 14.47
C PHE A 167 5.34 22.37 14.31
N GLY A 168 4.43 22.48 15.28
CA GLY A 168 3.19 23.23 15.24
C GLY A 168 2.12 22.56 14.36
N GLY A 169 0.85 22.88 14.61
CA GLY A 169 -0.26 22.31 13.84
C GLY A 169 -0.73 20.96 14.38
N THR A 170 -1.59 20.28 13.63
CA THR A 170 -2.27 19.06 14.07
C THR A 170 -1.36 17.83 14.00
N CYS A 171 -0.36 17.78 13.10
CA CYS A 171 0.60 16.67 13.13
C CYS A 171 1.45 16.60 14.41
N GLU A 172 1.64 17.73 15.12
CA GLU A 172 2.28 17.73 16.44
C GLU A 172 1.34 17.25 17.54
N THR A 173 0.06 17.67 17.50
CA THR A 173 -0.88 17.47 18.62
C THR A 173 -1.69 16.21 18.51
N GLU A 174 -1.97 15.73 17.31
CA GLU A 174 -2.77 14.54 17.05
C GLU A 174 -1.88 13.32 16.75
N ASN A 175 -2.31 12.17 17.25
CA ASN A 175 -1.74 10.87 16.96
C ASN A 175 -2.89 9.98 16.51
N ASP A 176 -3.43 10.29 15.34
CA ASP A 176 -4.66 9.66 14.86
C ASP A 176 -4.42 8.22 14.41
N GLY A 177 -3.22 7.89 13.90
CA GLY A 177 -2.84 6.53 13.52
C GLY A 177 -2.67 6.28 12.02
N ASP A 178 -3.04 5.08 11.56
CA ASP A 178 -2.75 4.56 10.23
C ASP A 178 -1.29 4.78 9.78
N PRO A 179 -0.33 4.31 10.59
CA PRO A 179 1.06 4.57 10.33
C PRO A 179 1.54 3.80 9.11
N ILE A 180 2.54 4.35 8.41
CA ILE A 180 3.39 3.61 7.50
C ILE A 180 4.85 4.01 7.78
N VAL A 181 5.72 3.00 7.88
CA VAL A 181 7.18 3.19 7.93
C VAL A 181 7.82 2.43 6.79
N LEU A 182 8.72 3.08 6.07
CA LEU A 182 9.51 2.51 4.97
C LEU A 182 10.99 2.83 5.16
N TYR A 183 11.86 1.97 4.66
CA TYR A 183 13.25 2.29 4.42
C TYR A 183 13.47 2.52 2.92
N ASP A 184 13.68 3.77 2.55
CA ASP A 184 14.13 4.15 1.22
C ASP A 184 15.59 3.75 1.07
N HIS A 185 15.81 2.53 0.57
CA HIS A 185 17.13 1.94 0.38
C HIS A 185 17.91 2.59 -0.75
N VAL A 186 17.25 3.35 -1.63
CA VAL A 186 17.91 4.07 -2.73
C VAL A 186 18.60 5.33 -2.20
N ALA A 187 17.98 6.04 -1.25
CA ALA A 187 18.56 7.21 -0.61
C ALA A 187 19.24 6.92 0.74
N GLY A 188 18.98 5.76 1.36
CA GLY A 188 19.40 5.44 2.72
C GLY A 188 18.67 6.30 3.73
N ARG A 189 17.34 6.30 3.69
CA ARG A 189 16.47 7.19 4.47
C ARG A 189 15.30 6.41 5.04
N TRP A 190 14.86 6.77 6.23
CA TRP A 190 13.62 6.26 6.81
C TRP A 190 12.51 7.24 6.50
N PHE A 191 11.40 6.72 5.99
CA PHE A 191 10.18 7.48 5.72
C PHE A 191 9.11 7.03 6.71
N PHE A 192 8.57 7.98 7.45
CA PHE A 192 7.54 7.79 8.47
C PHE A 192 6.32 8.61 8.07
N SER A 193 5.14 8.02 8.19
CA SER A 193 3.89 8.66 7.81
C SER A 193 2.74 8.24 8.72
N GLN A 194 1.83 9.17 9.00
CA GLN A 194 0.53 8.90 9.63
C GLN A 194 -0.50 9.89 9.08
N PHE A 195 -1.79 9.55 9.15
CA PHE A 195 -2.85 10.51 8.80
C PHE A 195 -3.15 11.47 9.96
N GLU A 196 -3.87 12.54 9.63
CA GLU A 196 -4.57 13.37 10.60
C GLU A 196 -5.94 13.74 10.02
N ILE A 197 -7.00 13.31 10.71
CA ILE A 197 -8.35 13.18 10.14
C ILE A 197 -9.15 14.49 10.23
N GLY A 198 -8.76 15.44 11.07
CA GLY A 198 -9.48 16.71 11.18
C GLY A 198 -9.44 17.50 9.87
N PRO A 199 -8.30 18.15 9.54
CA PRO A 199 -8.08 18.76 8.23
C PRO A 199 -7.74 17.81 7.06
N GLY A 200 -7.67 16.49 7.26
CA GLY A 200 -7.38 15.53 6.18
C GLY A 200 -5.95 15.64 5.65
N LEU A 201 -4.99 15.67 6.59
CA LEU A 201 -3.58 15.81 6.31
C LEU A 201 -2.88 14.45 6.31
N GLN A 202 -1.78 14.37 5.56
CA GLN A 202 -0.79 13.32 5.69
C GLN A 202 0.47 13.93 6.30
N CYS A 203 0.81 13.49 7.51
CA CYS A 203 2.02 13.86 8.21
C CYS A 203 3.16 12.98 7.68
N VAL A 204 4.25 13.58 7.22
CA VAL A 204 5.43 12.86 6.71
C VAL A 204 6.69 13.32 7.45
N ALA A 205 7.54 12.37 7.84
CA ALA A 205 8.87 12.63 8.39
C ALA A 205 9.90 11.73 7.71
N VAL A 206 10.94 12.32 7.14
CA VAL A 206 12.02 11.60 6.45
C VAL A 206 13.33 11.85 7.19
N SER A 207 14.01 10.79 7.64
CA SER A 207 15.28 10.94 8.35
C SER A 207 16.34 11.56 7.44
N ASP A 208 17.34 12.25 7.98
CA ASP A 208 18.43 12.84 7.17
C ASP A 208 19.46 11.79 6.70
N GLY A 209 19.38 10.55 7.23
CA GLY A 209 20.32 9.46 6.96
C GLY A 209 19.79 8.08 7.35
N GLU A 210 20.68 7.08 7.40
CA GLU A 210 20.31 5.67 7.66
C GLU A 210 19.93 5.36 9.11
N ASP A 211 20.20 6.30 10.03
CA ASP A 211 19.87 6.16 11.45
C ASP A 211 18.45 6.69 11.71
N PRO A 212 17.48 5.83 12.08
CA PRO A 212 16.12 6.25 12.41
C PRO A 212 16.04 7.01 13.75
N ALA A 213 17.12 7.10 14.54
CA ALA A 213 17.18 8.00 15.69
C ALA A 213 17.76 9.39 15.35
N GLY A 214 18.21 9.58 14.10
CA GLY A 214 18.82 10.80 13.60
C GLY A 214 17.84 11.97 13.41
N PRO A 215 18.32 13.09 12.83
CA PRO A 215 17.49 14.23 12.46
C PRO A 215 16.48 13.91 11.36
N TYR A 216 15.44 14.73 11.24
CA TYR A 216 14.35 14.53 10.28
C TYR A 216 14.01 15.81 9.51
N THR A 217 13.62 15.66 8.25
CA THR A 217 12.86 16.68 7.52
C THR A 217 11.38 16.30 7.55
N ARG A 218 10.51 17.24 7.93
CA ARG A 218 9.09 16.98 8.21
C ARG A 218 8.19 17.79 7.30
N TYR A 219 7.06 17.21 6.92
CA TYR A 219 6.09 17.76 5.99
C TYR A 219 4.66 17.48 6.44
N GLU A 220 3.75 18.40 6.11
CA GLU A 220 2.30 18.19 6.10
C GLU A 220 1.80 18.32 4.66
N PHE A 221 1.03 17.34 4.18
CA PHE A 221 0.37 17.40 2.88
C PHE A 221 -1.15 17.28 3.03
N ALA A 222 -1.91 18.22 2.46
CA ALA A 222 -3.37 18.15 2.43
C ALA A 222 -3.83 17.27 1.24
N ILE A 223 -3.80 15.95 1.42
CA ILE A 223 -4.06 15.00 0.34
C ILE A 223 -5.50 14.47 0.34
N SER A 224 -6.24 14.55 1.44
CA SER A 224 -7.65 14.18 1.42
C SER A 224 -8.49 15.21 0.64
N ILE A 225 -9.59 14.77 0.05
CA ILE A 225 -10.56 15.67 -0.63
C ILE A 225 -11.62 16.16 0.36
N ASP A 226 -12.08 15.29 1.26
CA ASP A 226 -13.21 15.55 2.16
C ASP A 226 -12.88 15.33 3.65
N GLY A 227 -11.61 15.08 3.98
CA GLY A 227 -11.08 15.13 5.34
C GLY A 227 -10.67 13.77 5.92
N PHE A 228 -11.08 12.64 5.34
CA PHE A 228 -10.73 11.33 5.89
C PHE A 228 -10.10 10.40 4.85
N ASN A 229 -8.76 10.30 4.90
CA ASN A 229 -7.89 9.52 4.02
C ASN A 229 -7.41 8.23 4.71
N ASP A 230 -8.32 7.28 4.87
CA ASP A 230 -8.13 6.06 5.64
C ASP A 230 -7.38 4.96 4.88
N TYR A 231 -6.82 4.02 5.63
CA TYR A 231 -6.17 2.80 5.17
C TYR A 231 -5.02 3.02 4.17
N PRO A 232 -4.07 3.94 4.46
CA PRO A 232 -3.03 4.29 3.53
C PRO A 232 -2.16 3.08 3.17
N LYS A 233 -1.67 3.07 1.93
CA LYS A 233 -0.57 2.20 1.48
C LYS A 233 0.46 3.09 0.81
N ILE A 234 1.74 2.87 1.11
CA ILE A 234 2.80 3.72 0.59
C ILE A 234 3.87 2.88 -0.10
N GLY A 235 4.19 3.26 -1.32
CA GLY A 235 5.21 2.67 -2.16
C GLY A 235 6.36 3.65 -2.40
N LEU A 236 7.57 3.11 -2.59
CA LEU A 236 8.70 3.86 -3.11
C LEU A 236 8.88 3.45 -4.57
N TRP A 237 8.85 4.43 -5.49
CA TRP A 237 9.18 4.20 -6.88
C TRP A 237 10.19 5.23 -7.39
N THR A 238 11.23 4.75 -8.06
CA THR A 238 12.19 5.61 -8.76
C THR A 238 12.78 4.91 -9.99
N SER A 239 12.65 5.52 -11.17
CA SER A 239 13.25 5.02 -12.41
C SER A 239 14.76 5.27 -12.45
N ALA A 240 15.50 4.49 -13.24
CA ALA A 240 16.97 4.57 -13.30
C ALA A 240 17.51 5.94 -13.76
N ASP A 241 16.71 6.75 -14.44
CA ASP A 241 17.04 8.11 -14.86
C ASP A 241 16.47 9.20 -13.92
N GLY A 242 15.75 8.80 -12.86
CA GLY A 242 15.11 9.68 -11.89
C GLY A 242 13.91 10.46 -12.42
N THR A 243 13.46 10.23 -13.65
CA THR A 243 12.35 10.99 -14.24
C THR A 243 10.99 10.62 -13.67
N GLN A 244 10.87 9.42 -13.10
CA GLN A 244 9.76 9.01 -12.26
C GLN A 244 10.36 8.76 -10.88
N SER A 245 10.17 9.66 -9.91
CA SER A 245 10.77 9.55 -8.56
C SER A 245 9.77 10.08 -7.54
N ALA A 246 9.08 9.20 -6.83
CA ALA A 246 8.03 9.59 -5.91
C ALA A 246 7.84 8.59 -4.76
N TYR A 247 7.30 9.10 -3.65
CA TYR A 247 6.59 8.28 -2.67
C TYR A 247 5.12 8.24 -3.09
N HIS A 248 4.62 7.06 -3.43
CA HIS A 248 3.26 6.85 -3.93
C HIS A 248 2.36 6.43 -2.78
N ILE A 249 1.28 7.16 -2.55
CA ILE A 249 0.32 6.93 -1.48
C ILE A 249 -1.03 6.58 -2.11
N THR A 250 -1.66 5.51 -1.65
CA THR A 250 -3.10 5.28 -1.87
C THR A 250 -3.86 5.46 -0.58
N THR A 251 -5.06 6.05 -0.64
CA THR A 251 -5.97 6.17 0.50
C THR A 251 -7.40 5.91 0.07
N ASN A 252 -8.18 5.26 0.93
CA ASN A 252 -9.62 5.20 0.78
C ASN A 252 -10.20 6.49 1.37
N GLU A 253 -11.00 7.21 0.59
CA GLU A 253 -11.55 8.51 1.00
C GLU A 253 -12.97 8.38 1.52
N PHE A 254 -13.29 9.11 2.59
CA PHE A 254 -14.60 9.08 3.23
C PHE A 254 -15.18 10.47 3.51
N SER A 255 -16.48 10.61 3.30
CA SER A 255 -17.32 11.77 3.70
C SER A 255 -18.62 11.25 4.32
N GLY A 256 -18.51 10.64 5.51
CA GLY A 256 -19.56 9.84 6.15
C GLY A 256 -19.86 8.49 5.47
N SER A 257 -19.40 8.30 4.23
CA SER A 257 -19.40 7.05 3.46
C SER A 257 -18.21 7.07 2.49
N PHE A 258 -17.85 5.92 1.90
CA PHE A 258 -16.77 5.83 0.92
C PHE A 258 -17.05 6.69 -0.33
N VAL A 259 -16.09 7.53 -0.70
CA VAL A 259 -16.20 8.50 -1.82
C VAL A 259 -15.09 8.38 -2.86
N GLY A 260 -14.22 7.37 -2.77
CA GLY A 260 -13.25 7.05 -3.81
C GLY A 260 -11.90 6.62 -3.25
N VAL A 261 -10.92 6.44 -4.14
CA VAL A 261 -9.52 6.18 -3.79
C VAL A 261 -8.64 7.24 -4.37
N ASN A 262 -7.82 7.86 -3.53
CA ASN A 262 -6.76 8.76 -3.98
C ASN A 262 -5.51 7.97 -4.34
N LEU A 263 -4.86 8.35 -5.43
CA LEU A 263 -3.52 7.93 -5.82
C LEU A 263 -2.66 9.19 -5.86
N THR A 264 -1.77 9.35 -4.89
CA THR A 264 -0.95 10.55 -4.72
C THR A 264 0.51 10.20 -4.90
N ALA A 265 1.21 10.88 -5.82
CA ALA A 265 2.65 10.86 -5.94
C ALA A 265 3.23 12.10 -5.24
N LEU A 266 3.98 11.92 -4.15
CA LEU A 266 4.75 12.98 -3.50
C LEU A 266 6.12 13.11 -4.17
N ASP A 267 6.56 14.33 -4.45
CA ASP A 267 7.85 14.61 -5.09
C ASP A 267 9.01 14.19 -4.17
N ARG A 268 9.54 13.00 -4.43
CA ARG A 268 10.58 12.40 -3.60
C ARG A 268 11.87 13.18 -3.65
N ASP A 269 12.24 13.71 -4.81
CA ASP A 269 13.51 14.41 -4.98
C ASP A 269 13.49 15.74 -4.20
N GLU A 270 12.36 16.46 -4.23
CA GLU A 270 12.19 17.68 -3.43
C GLU A 270 12.07 17.42 -1.92
N ILE A 271 11.43 16.31 -1.52
CA ILE A 271 11.41 15.85 -0.12
C ILE A 271 12.82 15.54 0.38
N LEU A 272 13.60 14.79 -0.40
CA LEU A 272 14.98 14.42 -0.05
C LEU A 272 15.95 15.62 -0.08
N ALA A 273 15.67 16.62 -0.91
CA ALA A 273 16.38 17.89 -0.91
C ALA A 273 15.99 18.81 0.26
N ALA A 274 14.99 18.40 1.05
CA ALA A 274 14.39 19.21 2.10
C ALA A 274 13.94 20.58 1.56
N ASN A 275 13.19 20.57 0.45
CA ASN A 275 12.60 21.77 -0.13
C ASN A 275 11.20 22.00 0.48
N PRO A 276 10.90 23.20 1.04
CA PRO A 276 9.56 23.52 1.52
C PRO A 276 8.49 23.56 0.42
N ALA A 277 8.91 23.65 -0.85
CA ALA A 277 8.03 23.64 -2.02
C ALA A 277 7.73 22.22 -2.54
N ALA A 278 8.15 21.17 -1.83
CA ALA A 278 7.87 19.78 -2.20
C ALA A 278 6.39 19.60 -2.54
N GLY A 279 6.15 19.05 -3.73
CA GLY A 279 4.85 18.97 -4.36
C GLY A 279 4.21 17.59 -4.27
N PHE A 280 2.96 17.52 -4.70
CA PHE A 280 2.30 16.26 -5.03
C PHE A 280 1.45 16.39 -6.29
N VAL A 281 1.27 15.26 -6.97
CA VAL A 281 0.29 15.06 -8.04
C VAL A 281 -0.66 13.95 -7.60
N GLN A 282 -1.95 14.13 -7.83
CA GLN A 282 -3.00 13.25 -7.35
C GLN A 282 -4.06 13.00 -8.41
N PHE A 283 -4.50 11.76 -8.50
CA PHE A 283 -5.73 11.34 -9.17
C PHE A 283 -6.66 10.69 -8.16
N THR A 284 -7.97 10.78 -8.40
CA THR A 284 -8.97 10.10 -7.56
C THR A 284 -9.80 9.19 -8.44
N LEU A 285 -9.77 7.90 -8.14
CA LEU A 285 -10.71 6.94 -8.69
C LEU A 285 -12.04 7.12 -7.99
N LEU A 286 -13.08 7.49 -8.74
CA LEU A 286 -14.39 7.72 -8.16
C LEU A 286 -15.09 6.38 -7.88
N PRO A 287 -15.99 6.32 -6.89
CA PRO A 287 -16.82 5.15 -6.67
C PRO A 287 -17.61 4.91 -7.95
N ALA A 288 -17.53 3.69 -8.44
CA ALA A 288 -18.30 3.31 -9.60
C ALA A 288 -19.79 3.22 -9.22
N PRO A 289 -20.73 3.48 -10.16
CA PRO A 289 -22.15 3.19 -9.94
C PRO A 289 -22.35 1.74 -9.48
N GLU A 290 -23.48 1.44 -8.80
CA GLU A 290 -23.80 0.07 -8.41
C GLU A 290 -23.68 -0.90 -9.60
N GLY A 291 -22.77 -1.89 -9.48
CA GLY A 291 -22.50 -2.89 -10.53
C GLY A 291 -21.17 -2.72 -11.29
N GLU A 292 -20.45 -1.62 -11.09
CA GLU A 292 -19.20 -1.31 -11.81
C GLU A 292 -17.94 -1.58 -10.94
N PRO A 293 -16.76 -1.80 -11.55
CA PRO A 293 -15.61 -2.36 -10.85
C PRO A 293 -14.96 -1.36 -9.87
N PHE A 294 -14.94 -1.72 -8.58
CA PHE A 294 -14.45 -0.88 -7.48
C PHE A 294 -12.94 -0.99 -7.26
N ALA A 295 -12.27 0.15 -7.05
CA ALA A 295 -10.93 0.21 -6.48
C ALA A 295 -11.07 0.53 -4.98
N PHE A 296 -10.66 -0.38 -4.09
CA PHE A 296 -10.64 -0.18 -2.63
C PHE A 296 -9.42 -0.92 -2.07
N GLY A 297 -8.61 -0.26 -1.25
CA GLY A 297 -7.37 -0.85 -0.74
C GLY A 297 -6.35 -1.16 -1.85
N LEU A 298 -6.26 -0.27 -2.85
CA LEU A 298 -5.32 -0.36 -3.97
C LEU A 298 -3.87 -0.34 -3.48
N GLN A 299 -3.00 -1.17 -4.07
CA GLN A 299 -1.59 -1.25 -3.66
C GLN A 299 -0.69 -0.46 -4.64
N PRO A 300 0.08 0.54 -4.16
CA PRO A 300 1.20 1.07 -4.94
C PRO A 300 2.34 0.05 -5.00
N GLY A 301 3.14 0.12 -6.05
CA GLY A 301 4.38 -0.62 -6.16
C GLY A 301 5.41 -0.15 -5.13
N HIS A 302 6.22 -1.07 -4.65
CA HIS A 302 7.32 -0.76 -3.75
C HIS A 302 8.59 -1.41 -4.26
N LEU A 303 9.56 -0.60 -4.66
CA LEU A 303 10.85 -1.08 -5.11
C LEU A 303 11.63 -1.74 -3.98
N GLU A 304 12.15 -2.93 -4.23
CA GLU A 304 13.11 -3.60 -3.36
C GLU A 304 14.39 -3.93 -4.11
N GLY A 305 15.53 -3.66 -3.47
CA GLY A 305 16.84 -3.99 -4.00
C GLY A 305 17.43 -2.95 -4.96
N PRO A 306 18.68 -3.17 -5.40
CA PRO A 306 19.50 -2.10 -5.99
C PRO A 306 19.23 -1.84 -7.47
N VAL A 307 18.47 -2.70 -8.15
CA VAL A 307 18.18 -2.57 -9.58
C VAL A 307 16.90 -1.76 -9.72
N LEU A 308 17.01 -0.62 -10.39
CA LEU A 308 15.88 0.29 -10.62
C LEU A 308 15.16 -0.04 -11.93
N PRO A 309 13.87 0.29 -12.05
CA PRO A 309 13.12 0.37 -13.30
C PRO A 309 13.89 1.06 -14.42
N PRO A 310 13.75 0.64 -15.68
CA PRO A 310 14.28 1.38 -16.82
C PRO A 310 13.90 2.86 -16.82
N ALA A 311 14.64 3.65 -17.58
CA ALA A 311 14.40 5.08 -17.72
C ALA A 311 12.95 5.37 -18.16
N GLY A 312 12.28 6.29 -17.46
CA GLY A 312 10.91 6.69 -17.73
C GLY A 312 9.82 5.67 -17.43
N THR A 313 10.13 4.54 -16.78
CA THR A 313 9.11 3.57 -16.36
C THR A 313 8.22 4.18 -15.28
N CYS A 314 6.94 4.34 -15.61
CA CYS A 314 5.90 4.84 -14.71
C CYS A 314 5.63 3.85 -13.57
N GLU A 315 5.00 4.33 -12.51
CA GLU A 315 4.64 3.48 -11.38
C GLU A 315 3.40 2.64 -11.71
N THR A 316 3.41 1.38 -11.28
CA THR A 316 2.26 0.48 -11.41
C THR A 316 1.56 0.27 -10.07
N TYR A 317 0.25 0.48 -10.06
CA TYR A 317 -0.65 0.12 -8.97
C TYR A 317 -1.39 -1.17 -9.30
N ILE A 318 -1.74 -1.96 -8.28
CA ILE A 318 -2.39 -3.26 -8.48
C ILE A 318 -3.46 -3.60 -7.44
N GLN A 319 -4.49 -4.32 -7.88
CA GLN A 319 -5.55 -4.87 -7.05
C GLN A 319 -5.92 -6.28 -7.55
N ALA A 320 -5.96 -7.26 -6.65
CA ALA A 320 -6.64 -8.53 -6.86
C ALA A 320 -8.16 -8.31 -6.99
N PHE A 321 -8.74 -8.87 -8.03
CA PHE A 321 -10.09 -8.60 -8.48
C PHE A 321 -10.86 -9.91 -8.60
N ASP A 322 -11.57 -10.26 -7.52
CA ASP A 322 -12.70 -11.21 -7.56
C ASP A 322 -13.90 -10.46 -8.15
N SER A 323 -14.42 -10.97 -9.26
CA SER A 323 -15.45 -10.32 -10.06
C SER A 323 -16.83 -10.32 -9.40
N GLU A 324 -17.15 -11.35 -8.62
CA GLU A 324 -18.36 -11.47 -7.81
C GLU A 324 -18.35 -10.44 -6.67
N THR A 325 -17.17 -10.22 -6.08
CA THR A 325 -16.96 -9.25 -4.99
C THR A 325 -16.91 -7.82 -5.52
N TRP A 326 -16.08 -7.55 -6.52
CA TRP A 326 -15.72 -6.19 -6.91
C TRP A 326 -16.39 -5.70 -8.19
N GLY A 327 -16.99 -6.59 -9.00
CA GLY A 327 -17.50 -6.30 -10.32
C GLY A 327 -18.96 -6.72 -10.55
N ALA A 328 -19.22 -7.22 -11.74
CA ALA A 328 -20.49 -7.81 -12.15
C ALA A 328 -20.40 -9.33 -12.04
N ALA A 329 -21.42 -9.96 -11.46
CA ALA A 329 -21.46 -11.41 -11.25
C ALA A 329 -21.25 -12.20 -12.55
N GLY A 330 -20.41 -13.24 -12.51
CA GLY A 330 -20.01 -14.04 -13.67
C GLY A 330 -18.97 -13.33 -14.55
N GLY A 331 -18.17 -12.45 -13.94
CA GLY A 331 -17.05 -11.78 -14.58
C GLY A 331 -15.83 -12.69 -14.71
N THR A 332 -14.65 -12.10 -14.85
CA THR A 332 -13.39 -12.84 -14.85
C THR A 332 -12.56 -12.38 -13.68
N ASP A 333 -12.10 -13.32 -12.89
CA ASP A 333 -11.19 -13.05 -11.79
C ASP A 333 -9.77 -12.78 -12.30
N GLY A 334 -9.08 -11.87 -11.63
CA GLY A 334 -7.78 -11.43 -12.11
C GLY A 334 -7.17 -10.30 -11.33
N TYR A 335 -6.36 -9.50 -12.03
CA TYR A 335 -5.62 -8.39 -11.45
C TYR A 335 -5.82 -7.13 -12.28
N ARG A 336 -6.38 -6.10 -11.65
CA ARG A 336 -6.49 -4.76 -12.23
C ARG A 336 -5.21 -4.00 -11.95
N THR A 337 -4.72 -3.27 -12.95
CA THR A 337 -3.50 -2.47 -12.81
C THR A 337 -3.65 -1.10 -13.42
N TRP A 338 -2.98 -0.10 -12.83
CA TRP A 338 -2.95 1.27 -13.32
C TRP A 338 -1.51 1.76 -13.41
N GLU A 339 -1.19 2.44 -14.50
CA GLU A 339 0.08 3.13 -14.72
C GLU A 339 -0.08 4.61 -14.38
N PHE A 340 0.68 5.09 -13.41
CA PHE A 340 0.77 6.50 -13.05
C PHE A 340 2.12 7.06 -13.49
N CYS A 341 2.10 7.84 -14.58
CA CYS A 341 3.23 8.63 -15.03
C CYS A 341 3.15 10.04 -14.43
N VAL A 342 4.09 10.42 -13.58
CA VAL A 342 4.12 11.73 -12.92
C VAL A 342 4.99 12.73 -13.69
N ASP A 343 4.54 13.98 -13.80
CA ASP A 343 5.31 15.14 -14.26
C ASP A 343 5.20 16.25 -13.22
N PHE A 344 6.14 16.32 -12.27
CA PHE A 344 6.15 17.35 -11.24
C PHE A 344 6.47 18.76 -11.78
N VAL A 345 7.12 18.85 -12.96
CA VAL A 345 7.43 20.15 -13.59
C VAL A 345 6.16 20.77 -14.18
N THR A 346 5.33 19.95 -14.83
CA THR A 346 4.03 20.35 -15.36
C THR A 346 2.99 19.31 -14.95
N PRO A 347 2.40 19.41 -13.75
CA PRO A 347 1.46 18.42 -13.22
C PRO A 347 0.32 18.04 -14.18
N ALA A 348 -0.15 18.99 -14.99
CA ALA A 348 -1.16 18.80 -16.04
C ALA A 348 -0.80 17.77 -17.13
N ASN A 349 0.48 17.43 -17.29
CA ASN A 349 0.94 16.39 -18.22
C ASN A 349 0.95 14.99 -17.59
N SER A 350 0.76 14.87 -16.27
CA SER A 350 0.73 13.57 -15.60
C SER A 350 -0.45 12.75 -16.10
N THR A 351 -0.29 11.43 -16.14
CA THR A 351 -1.32 10.51 -16.64
C THR A 351 -1.55 9.37 -15.66
N LEU A 352 -2.81 8.99 -15.52
CA LEU A 352 -3.22 7.72 -14.92
C LEU A 352 -3.94 6.92 -16.01
N THR A 353 -3.52 5.68 -16.23
CA THR A 353 -4.12 4.79 -17.24
C THR A 353 -4.34 3.42 -16.66
N GLU A 354 -5.58 2.92 -16.71
CA GLU A 354 -5.85 1.53 -16.38
C GLU A 354 -5.45 0.62 -17.54
N ASN A 355 -4.77 -0.48 -17.23
CA ASN A 355 -4.44 -1.51 -18.20
C ASN A 355 -5.61 -2.48 -18.38
N ALA A 356 -5.54 -3.34 -19.41
CA ALA A 356 -6.47 -4.45 -19.50
C ALA A 356 -6.37 -5.35 -18.25
N LEU A 357 -7.51 -5.88 -17.80
CA LEU A 357 -7.55 -6.90 -16.74
C LEU A 357 -6.61 -8.05 -17.09
N ILE A 358 -5.76 -8.41 -16.13
CA ILE A 358 -4.89 -9.58 -16.23
C ILE A 358 -5.68 -10.76 -15.69
N ASP A 359 -6.19 -11.61 -16.58
CA ASP A 359 -6.91 -12.85 -16.26
C ASP A 359 -6.02 -13.79 -15.43
N ALA A 360 -6.52 -14.23 -14.26
CA ALA A 360 -5.81 -15.19 -13.42
C ALA A 360 -5.76 -16.60 -14.05
N GLY A 361 -6.62 -16.87 -15.03
CA GLY A 361 -6.78 -18.15 -15.70
C GLY A 361 -7.64 -19.16 -14.93
N PHE A 362 -8.19 -18.77 -13.78
CA PHE A 362 -9.10 -19.53 -12.94
C PHE A 362 -9.88 -18.58 -12.00
N GLU A 363 -11.00 -19.06 -11.48
CA GLU A 363 -11.81 -18.33 -10.49
C GLU A 363 -11.24 -18.48 -9.08
N PHE A 364 -11.29 -17.40 -8.30
CA PHE A 364 -10.98 -17.37 -6.88
C PHE A 364 -12.05 -16.61 -6.09
N ASP A 365 -12.44 -17.16 -4.94
CA ASP A 365 -13.46 -16.55 -4.09
C ASP A 365 -12.80 -15.74 -2.98
N ALA A 366 -13.01 -14.43 -2.93
CA ALA A 366 -12.56 -13.62 -1.80
C ALA A 366 -13.55 -13.66 -0.63
N ASN A 367 -14.76 -14.17 -0.81
CA ASN A 367 -15.83 -14.15 0.19
C ASN A 367 -15.63 -15.22 1.27
N MET A 368 -14.82 -14.89 2.28
CA MET A 368 -14.81 -15.66 3.51
C MET A 368 -15.85 -15.12 4.49
N CYS A 369 -16.77 -15.99 4.92
CA CYS A 369 -17.74 -15.72 5.98
C CYS A 369 -18.64 -14.50 5.72
N ASN A 370 -18.94 -14.14 4.47
CA ASN A 370 -19.61 -12.88 4.11
C ASN A 370 -18.86 -11.64 4.64
N PHE A 371 -17.53 -11.71 4.64
CA PHE A 371 -16.60 -10.68 5.13
C PHE A 371 -16.81 -10.31 6.61
N GLN A 372 -17.32 -11.25 7.42
CA GLN A 372 -17.52 -11.08 8.86
C GLN A 372 -16.44 -11.80 9.67
N GLY A 373 -16.32 -11.41 10.94
CA GLY A 373 -15.53 -12.11 11.94
C GLY A 373 -15.92 -13.57 12.10
N CYS A 374 -15.04 -14.47 11.66
CA CYS A 374 -15.25 -15.92 11.80
C CYS A 374 -13.97 -16.72 12.09
N VAL A 375 -12.79 -16.10 11.97
CA VAL A 375 -11.53 -16.81 12.17
C VAL A 375 -11.31 -17.02 13.68
N PRO A 376 -11.22 -18.26 14.17
CA PRO A 376 -11.09 -18.52 15.60
C PRO A 376 -9.72 -18.08 16.11
N GLN A 377 -9.70 -17.42 17.27
CA GLN A 377 -8.49 -17.13 18.04
C GLN A 377 -8.52 -17.82 19.41
N PRO A 378 -7.36 -18.08 20.06
CA PRO A 378 -7.30 -18.84 21.31
C PRO A 378 -8.18 -18.30 22.44
N ALA A 379 -8.37 -16.98 22.49
CA ALA A 379 -9.32 -16.31 23.37
C ALA A 379 -9.80 -15.00 22.71
N GLY A 380 -11.10 -14.69 22.83
CA GLY A 380 -11.68 -13.46 22.27
C GLY A 380 -12.79 -13.73 21.24
N PRO A 381 -13.38 -12.67 20.65
CA PRO A 381 -14.28 -12.81 19.52
C PRO A 381 -13.54 -13.39 18.30
N PRO A 382 -14.25 -13.94 17.30
CA PRO A 382 -13.59 -14.31 16.05
C PRO A 382 -12.98 -13.09 15.36
N LEU A 383 -11.88 -13.29 14.63
CA LEU A 383 -11.21 -12.24 13.86
C LEU A 383 -11.91 -12.02 12.52
N ASP A 384 -11.98 -10.77 12.09
CA ASP A 384 -12.38 -10.39 10.73
C ASP A 384 -11.40 -10.94 9.70
N THR A 385 -11.92 -11.34 8.54
CA THR A 385 -11.11 -11.99 7.49
C THR A 385 -10.38 -10.98 6.61
N LEU A 386 -11.00 -9.81 6.36
CA LEU A 386 -10.55 -8.78 5.41
C LEU A 386 -10.06 -9.38 4.07
N SER A 387 -10.71 -10.48 3.67
CA SER A 387 -10.29 -11.38 2.60
C SER A 387 -10.43 -10.76 1.21
N GLN A 388 -11.29 -9.75 1.08
CA GLN A 388 -11.49 -8.96 -0.12
C GLN A 388 -10.27 -8.10 -0.53
N PHE A 389 -9.28 -7.90 0.35
CA PHE A 389 -8.17 -7.00 0.09
C PHE A 389 -6.96 -7.70 -0.55
N THR A 390 -6.29 -6.96 -1.42
CA THR A 390 -4.90 -7.27 -1.77
C THR A 390 -4.02 -6.94 -0.56
N MET A 391 -3.21 -7.89 -0.12
CA MET A 391 -2.37 -7.71 1.05
C MET A 391 -1.17 -6.83 0.73
N TYR A 392 -0.88 -5.90 1.65
CA TYR A 392 0.27 -5.01 1.54
C TYR A 392 1.58 -5.75 1.81
N ARG A 393 2.63 -5.62 0.99
CA ARG A 393 2.84 -4.66 -0.13
C ARG A 393 2.99 -5.34 -1.49
N PHE A 394 2.73 -4.60 -2.57
CA PHE A 394 3.13 -4.99 -3.94
C PHE A 394 4.63 -4.78 -4.12
N ALA A 395 5.43 -5.81 -3.84
CA ALA A 395 6.88 -5.74 -3.89
C ALA A 395 7.38 -5.92 -5.32
N VAL A 396 8.19 -4.98 -5.81
CA VAL A 396 8.77 -5.00 -7.16
C VAL A 396 10.29 -5.02 -7.06
N ARG A 397 10.94 -6.01 -7.66
CA ARG A 397 12.41 -6.14 -7.62
C ARG A 397 12.97 -6.88 -8.82
N ASP A 398 14.27 -6.75 -9.03
CA ASP A 398 14.96 -7.60 -10.01
C ASP A 398 15.09 -9.04 -9.51
N VAL A 399 14.64 -9.98 -10.33
CA VAL A 399 14.79 -11.42 -10.14
C VAL A 399 15.45 -12.00 -11.39
N GLY A 400 16.76 -12.20 -11.33
CA GLY A 400 17.49 -12.85 -12.41
C GLY A 400 17.70 -11.98 -13.65
N GLY A 401 17.76 -10.65 -13.49
CA GLY A 401 17.97 -9.70 -14.58
C GLY A 401 16.71 -9.16 -15.24
N SER A 402 15.53 -9.47 -14.68
CA SER A 402 14.24 -8.88 -15.06
C SER A 402 13.51 -8.39 -13.81
N LEU A 403 12.81 -7.26 -13.92
CA LEU A 403 11.94 -6.76 -12.86
C LEU A 403 10.71 -7.64 -12.74
N SER A 404 10.38 -7.96 -11.50
CA SER A 404 9.22 -8.77 -11.17
C SER A 404 8.48 -8.20 -9.97
N GLY A 405 7.17 -8.12 -10.12
CA GLY A 405 6.25 -7.70 -9.07
C GLY A 405 5.58 -8.91 -8.43
N VAL A 406 5.37 -8.90 -7.11
CA VAL A 406 4.67 -9.97 -6.39
C VAL A 406 3.62 -9.38 -5.46
N ILE A 407 2.43 -9.98 -5.47
CA ILE A 407 1.37 -9.71 -4.50
C ILE A 407 0.90 -11.00 -3.84
N SER A 408 0.16 -10.85 -2.74
CA SER A 408 -0.66 -11.90 -2.16
C SER A 408 -2.03 -11.39 -1.77
N HIS A 409 -3.02 -12.26 -1.74
CA HIS A 409 -4.36 -11.99 -1.23
C HIS A 409 -4.96 -13.28 -0.65
N THR A 410 -6.03 -13.12 0.12
CA THR A 410 -6.71 -14.24 0.76
C THR A 410 -7.80 -14.76 -0.18
N VAL A 411 -7.98 -16.09 -0.23
CA VAL A 411 -9.05 -16.76 -0.98
C VAL A 411 -9.76 -17.78 -0.09
N ASP A 412 -11.07 -17.97 -0.25
CA ASP A 412 -11.82 -19.07 0.36
C ASP A 412 -11.60 -20.35 -0.46
N LEU A 413 -11.01 -21.36 0.18
CA LEU A 413 -10.84 -22.70 -0.37
C LEU A 413 -12.12 -23.58 -0.22
N GLY A 414 -13.18 -23.00 0.32
CA GLY A 414 -14.49 -23.60 0.59
C GLY A 414 -14.68 -23.97 2.06
N ASN A 415 -15.91 -23.80 2.55
CA ASN A 415 -16.27 -23.89 3.97
C ASN A 415 -15.53 -22.85 4.84
N ASP A 416 -15.31 -21.65 4.31
CA ASP A 416 -14.63 -20.56 5.01
C ASP A 416 -13.19 -20.92 5.44
N LEU A 417 -12.51 -21.75 4.64
CA LEU A 417 -11.12 -22.13 4.86
C LEU A 417 -10.20 -21.20 4.07
N GLY A 418 -9.55 -20.28 4.77
CA GLY A 418 -8.65 -19.31 4.14
C GLY A 418 -7.39 -19.94 3.54
N GLY A 419 -7.11 -19.58 2.30
CA GLY A 419 -5.85 -19.81 1.60
C GLY A 419 -5.14 -18.48 1.28
N VAL A 420 -3.84 -18.56 1.01
CA VAL A 420 -3.07 -17.43 0.45
C VAL A 420 -2.85 -17.72 -1.03
N GLN A 421 -3.35 -16.84 -1.88
CA GLN A 421 -3.06 -16.83 -3.31
C GLN A 421 -1.98 -15.79 -3.57
N TRP A 422 -0.89 -16.18 -4.24
CA TRP A 422 0.14 -15.24 -4.69
C TRP A 422 0.19 -15.18 -6.21
N ALA A 423 0.61 -14.04 -6.74
CA ALA A 423 0.82 -13.83 -8.16
C ALA A 423 2.13 -13.08 -8.39
N GLN A 424 2.86 -13.50 -9.40
CA GLN A 424 4.09 -12.89 -9.87
C GLN A 424 3.87 -12.31 -11.26
N PHE A 425 4.34 -11.08 -11.46
CA PHE A 425 4.23 -10.35 -12.71
C PHE A 425 5.62 -10.07 -13.29
N ASP A 426 5.74 -10.13 -14.61
CA ASP A 426 6.85 -9.55 -15.35
C ASP A 426 6.61 -8.05 -15.50
N MET A 427 7.54 -7.26 -14.99
CA MET A 427 7.52 -5.78 -14.98
C MET A 427 8.58 -5.18 -15.92
N SER A 428 9.21 -6.00 -16.76
CA SER A 428 10.34 -5.58 -17.61
C SER A 428 9.93 -4.82 -18.88
N GLY A 429 8.63 -4.76 -19.18
CA GLY A 429 8.03 -3.96 -20.24
C GLY A 429 6.74 -3.30 -19.75
N GLY A 430 6.23 -2.32 -20.51
CA GLY A 430 5.08 -1.44 -20.18
C GLY A 430 4.06 -1.98 -19.16
N ALA A 431 2.90 -2.46 -19.62
CA ALA A 431 1.89 -3.02 -18.72
C ALA A 431 2.36 -4.38 -18.15
N PRO A 432 2.09 -4.68 -16.87
CA PRO A 432 2.48 -5.96 -16.27
C PRO A 432 1.86 -7.16 -16.98
N VAL A 433 2.58 -8.27 -16.97
CA VAL A 433 2.09 -9.56 -17.51
C VAL A 433 2.20 -10.62 -16.42
N LEU A 434 1.15 -11.42 -16.23
CA LEU A 434 1.19 -12.55 -15.29
C LEU A 434 2.29 -13.54 -15.71
N ALA A 435 3.25 -13.76 -14.82
CA ALA A 435 4.40 -14.63 -15.03
C ALA A 435 4.25 -15.98 -14.31
N ASP A 436 3.72 -15.95 -13.09
CA ASP A 436 3.45 -17.13 -12.29
C ASP A 436 2.34 -16.85 -11.26
N ILE A 437 1.67 -17.89 -10.79
CA ILE A 437 0.53 -17.79 -9.88
C ILE A 437 0.39 -19.09 -9.10
N GLY A 438 0.10 -19.03 -7.79
CA GLY A 438 -0.21 -20.24 -7.03
C GLY A 438 -0.52 -20.11 -5.56
#